data_AF-A0A397SUB2-F1
#
_entry.id   AF-A0A397SUB2-F1
#
_cell.length_a   1.000
_cell.length_b   1.000
_cell.length_c   1.000
_cell.angle_alpha   90.00
_cell.angle_beta   90.00
_cell.angle_gamma   90.00
#
_symmetry.space_group_name_H-M   'P 1'
#
loop_
_entity.id
_entity.type
_entity.pdbx_description
1 polymer ?
#
loop_
_entity_poly.entity_id
_entity_poly.type
_entity_poly.pdbx_seq_one_letter_code
_entity_poly.pdbx_strand_id
1 'polypeptide(L)'
;MISSAKERGKRVPESLNSEYSSVCFDYNCLNSKQFALKVYMNTFYGEAGNSIFPFFLHELAGGITSAGQYNIGLVAKFVSGKGFRIKYGDTDSLYLTCPDKYYEICDRAFNEEKLSKEEYWTEMVNITMV
;
A
#
# COMPACT_ATOMS: atom_id res chain seq x y z
N MET A 1 -15.10 -3.18 -13.20
CA MET A 1 -16.22 -2.59 -13.97
C MET A 1 -17.23 -3.64 -14.39
N ILE A 2 -16.82 -4.74 -15.04
CA ILE A 2 -17.70 -5.87 -15.40
C ILE A 2 -18.12 -6.70 -14.17
N SER A 3 -17.20 -6.98 -13.24
CA SER A 3 -17.51 -7.61 -11.94
C SER A 3 -18.58 -6.83 -11.15
N SER A 4 -18.34 -5.53 -10.95
CA SER A 4 -19.30 -4.64 -10.31
C SER A 4 -20.63 -4.49 -11.09
N ALA A 5 -20.61 -4.55 -12.43
CA ALA A 5 -21.84 -4.54 -13.23
C ALA A 5 -22.68 -5.81 -13.06
N LYS A 6 -22.03 -6.98 -12.92
CA LYS A 6 -22.69 -8.25 -12.58
C LYS A 6 -23.27 -8.24 -11.17
N GLU A 7 -22.53 -7.73 -10.19
CA GLU A 7 -23.04 -7.56 -8.80
C GLU A 7 -24.25 -6.63 -8.74
N ARG A 8 -24.34 -5.65 -9.64
CA ARG A 8 -25.49 -4.75 -9.81
C ARG A 8 -26.59 -5.32 -10.73
N GLY A 9 -26.55 -6.61 -11.07
CA GLY A 9 -27.61 -7.31 -11.82
C GLY A 9 -27.71 -6.96 -13.31
N LYS A 10 -26.71 -6.30 -13.91
CA LYS A 10 -26.74 -5.92 -15.33
C LYS A 10 -26.36 -7.12 -16.21
N ARG A 11 -27.12 -7.37 -17.29
CA ARG A 11 -26.78 -8.37 -18.31
C ARG A 11 -25.54 -7.92 -19.08
N VAL A 12 -24.48 -8.71 -19.01
CA VAL A 12 -23.22 -8.50 -19.76
C VAL A 12 -23.21 -9.47 -20.95
N PRO A 13 -22.92 -9.00 -22.18
CA PRO A 13 -22.74 -9.86 -23.35
C PRO A 13 -21.75 -11.00 -23.09
N GLU A 14 -22.04 -12.18 -23.64
CA GLU A 14 -21.23 -13.38 -23.42
C GLU A 14 -19.81 -13.25 -24.00
N SER A 15 -19.67 -12.57 -25.14
CA SER A 15 -18.38 -12.22 -25.73
C SER A 15 -17.51 -11.37 -24.81
N LEU A 16 -18.07 -10.31 -24.23
CA LEU A 16 -17.38 -9.44 -23.26
C LEU A 16 -17.03 -10.20 -21.97
N ASN A 17 -17.87 -11.15 -21.56
CA ASN A 17 -17.59 -11.98 -20.41
C ASN A 17 -16.44 -12.97 -20.66
N SER A 18 -16.38 -13.55 -21.86
CA SER A 18 -15.28 -14.41 -22.29
C SER A 18 -13.96 -13.64 -22.35
N GLU A 19 -13.96 -12.48 -23.00
CA GLU A 19 -12.79 -11.59 -23.08
C GLU A 19 -12.32 -11.15 -21.69
N TYR A 20 -13.24 -10.71 -20.82
CA TYR A 20 -12.93 -10.37 -19.44
C TYR A 20 -12.29 -11.54 -18.67
N SER A 21 -12.81 -12.76 -18.86
CA SER A 21 -12.27 -13.95 -18.22
C SER A 21 -10.85 -14.27 -18.71
N SER A 22 -10.60 -14.10 -20.01
CA SER A 22 -9.26 -14.24 -20.58
C SER A 22 -8.29 -13.20 -20.00
N VAL A 23 -8.68 -11.93 -19.95
CA VAL A 23 -7.86 -10.85 -19.40
C VAL A 23 -7.56 -11.09 -17.92
N CYS A 24 -8.55 -11.52 -17.13
CA CYS A 24 -8.33 -11.89 -15.73
C CYS A 24 -7.37 -13.07 -15.59
N PHE A 25 -7.47 -14.08 -16.46
CA PHE A 25 -6.55 -15.21 -16.48
C PHE A 25 -5.12 -14.75 -16.78
N ASP A 26 -4.92 -13.92 -17.80
CA ASP A 26 -3.61 -13.40 -18.18
C ASP A 26 -3.02 -12.53 -17.06
N TYR A 27 -3.83 -11.64 -16.48
CA TYR A 27 -3.44 -10.85 -15.31
C TYR A 27 -2.97 -11.73 -14.16
N ASN A 28 -3.76 -12.75 -13.79
CA ASN A 28 -3.42 -13.66 -12.70
C ASN A 28 -2.17 -14.49 -12.99
N CYS A 29 -1.98 -14.91 -14.24
CA CYS A 29 -0.79 -15.62 -14.69
C CYS A 29 0.46 -14.73 -14.52
N LEU A 30 0.41 -13.48 -14.98
CA LEU A 30 1.50 -12.51 -14.84
C LEU A 30 1.75 -12.17 -13.37
N ASN A 31 0.69 -11.96 -12.60
CA ASN A 31 0.78 -11.69 -11.16
C ASN A 31 1.40 -12.86 -10.40
N SER A 32 1.10 -14.10 -10.77
CA SER A 32 1.71 -15.28 -10.16
C SER A 32 3.20 -15.38 -10.49
N LYS A 33 3.58 -15.08 -11.73
CA LYS A 33 5.00 -15.06 -12.15
C LYS A 33 5.81 -14.01 -11.39
N GLN A 34 5.31 -12.78 -11.29
CA GLN A 34 6.01 -11.73 -10.55
C GLN A 34 6.08 -12.03 -9.04
N PHE A 35 5.02 -12.61 -8.47
CA PHE A 35 5.01 -13.01 -7.06
C PHE A 35 6.01 -14.13 -6.75
N ALA A 36 6.11 -15.14 -7.63
CA ALA A 36 7.11 -16.19 -7.48
C ALA A 36 8.55 -15.63 -7.48
N LEU A 37 8.83 -14.66 -8.35
CA LEU A 37 10.12 -13.97 -8.37
C LEU A 37 10.37 -13.17 -7.08
N LYS A 38 9.36 -12.45 -6.59
CA LYS A 38 9.45 -11.70 -5.31
C LYS A 38 9.76 -12.63 -4.14
N VAL A 39 9.03 -13.74 -4.02
CA VAL A 39 9.27 -14.72 -2.95
C VAL A 39 10.68 -15.28 -3.05
N TYR A 40 11.12 -15.66 -4.25
CA TYR A 40 12.47 -16.18 -4.47
C TYR A 40 13.56 -15.17 -4.02
N MET A 41 13.43 -13.90 -4.40
CA MET A 41 14.40 -12.86 -4.02
C MET A 41 14.41 -12.57 -2.52
N ASN A 42 13.24 -12.49 -1.89
CA ASN A 42 13.14 -12.28 -0.45
C ASN A 42 13.70 -13.45 0.35
N THR A 43 13.47 -14.68 -0.11
CA THR A 43 14.08 -15.88 0.48
C THR A 43 15.59 -15.84 0.35
N PHE A 44 16.14 -15.44 -0.80
CA PHE A 44 17.58 -15.34 -0.97
C PHE A 44 18.23 -14.36 0.01
N TYR A 45 17.59 -13.21 0.27
CA TYR A 45 18.02 -12.29 1.32
C TYR A 45 18.01 -12.96 2.70
N GLY A 46 16.94 -13.67 3.06
CA GLY A 46 16.84 -14.37 4.34
C GLY A 46 17.90 -15.47 4.51
N GLU A 47 18.10 -16.29 3.47
CA GLU A 47 19.08 -17.38 3.47
C GLU A 47 20.52 -16.86 3.47
N ALA A 48 20.81 -15.68 2.90
CA ALA A 48 22.13 -15.06 3.04
C ALA A 48 22.48 -14.75 4.51
N GLY A 49 21.47 -14.57 5.38
CA GLY A 49 21.65 -14.43 6.83
C GLY A 49 21.66 -15.75 7.59
N ASN A 50 21.41 -16.90 6.95
CA ASN A 50 21.35 -18.21 7.56
C ASN A 50 22.72 -18.89 7.55
N SER A 51 23.34 -19.06 8.73
CA SER A 51 24.68 -19.66 8.88
C SER A 51 24.86 -21.08 8.32
N ILE A 52 23.76 -21.81 8.08
CA ILE A 52 23.79 -23.19 7.54
C ILE A 52 23.68 -23.20 6.01
N PHE A 53 23.27 -22.09 5.39
CA PHE A 53 23.07 -22.02 3.95
C PHE A 53 24.43 -21.95 3.20
N PRO A 54 24.60 -22.67 2.07
CA PRO A 54 25.87 -22.67 1.33
C PRO A 54 26.36 -21.29 0.85
N PHE A 55 25.46 -20.32 0.70
CA PHE A 55 25.78 -18.94 0.33
C PHE A 55 25.58 -17.96 1.50
N PHE A 56 25.82 -18.41 2.73
CA PHE A 56 25.81 -17.55 3.91
C PHE A 56 26.79 -16.38 3.75
N LEU A 57 26.27 -15.16 3.86
CA LEU A 57 27.04 -13.93 3.77
C LEU A 57 26.41 -12.87 4.69
N HIS A 58 26.81 -12.90 5.96
CA HIS A 58 26.21 -12.09 7.01
C HIS A 58 26.32 -10.58 6.74
N GLU A 59 27.45 -10.14 6.21
CA GLU A 59 27.72 -8.74 5.87
C GLU A 59 26.76 -8.22 4.79
N LEU A 60 26.36 -9.09 3.86
CA LEU A 60 25.38 -8.73 2.83
C LEU A 60 23.99 -8.54 3.46
N ALA A 61 23.54 -9.49 4.28
CA ALA A 61 22.24 -9.38 4.96
C ALA A 61 22.18 -8.15 5.90
N GLY A 62 23.25 -7.92 6.66
CA GLY A 62 23.39 -6.75 7.53
C GLY A 62 23.46 -5.44 6.75
N GLY A 63 24.17 -5.42 5.62
CA GLY A 63 24.24 -4.26 4.71
C GLY A 63 22.88 -3.90 4.12
N ILE A 64 22.12 -4.89 3.64
CA ILE A 64 20.76 -4.70 3.11
C ILE A 64 19.84 -4.13 4.20
N THR A 65 19.86 -4.71 5.40
CA THR A 65 19.02 -4.25 6.53
C THR A 65 19.34 -2.80 6.90
N SER A 66 20.63 -2.49 7.02
CA SER A 66 21.11 -1.15 7.40
C SER A 66 20.72 -0.11 6.35
N ALA A 67 20.86 -0.43 5.07
CA ALA A 67 20.43 0.43 3.98
C ALA A 67 18.91 0.65 3.98
N GLY A 68 18.12 -0.39 4.28
CA GLY A 68 16.66 -0.30 4.43
C GLY A 68 16.26 0.67 5.54
N GLN A 69 16.84 0.51 6.75
CA GLN A 69 16.60 1.40 7.88
C GLN A 69 17.02 2.86 7.60
N TYR A 70 18.15 3.05 6.93
CA TYR A 70 18.60 4.37 6.51
C TYR A 70 17.60 5.02 5.55
N ASN A 71 17.17 4.28 4.52
CA ASN A 71 16.26 4.78 3.49
C ASN A 71 14.88 5.12 4.06
N ILE A 72 14.26 4.26 4.88
CA ILE A 72 12.95 4.56 5.50
C ILE A 72 13.06 5.78 6.41
N GLY A 73 14.20 5.97 7.08
CA GLY A 73 14.49 7.17 7.88
C GLY A 73 14.60 8.44 7.03
N LEU A 74 15.18 8.37 5.82
CA LEU A 74 15.21 9.48 4.88
C LEU A 74 13.81 9.85 4.40
N VAL A 75 12.99 8.85 4.03
CA VAL A 75 11.60 9.09 3.60
C VAL A 75 10.79 9.70 4.74
N ALA A 76 10.94 9.19 5.97
CA ALA A 76 10.29 9.73 7.15
C ALA A 76 10.62 11.22 7.37
N LYS A 77 11.91 11.58 7.31
CA LYS A 77 12.34 12.99 7.41
C LYS A 77 11.77 13.84 6.29
N PHE A 78 11.76 13.33 5.06
CA PHE A 78 11.22 14.05 3.90
C PHE A 78 9.73 14.37 4.06
N VAL A 79 8.90 13.37 4.42
CA VAL A 79 7.45 13.56 4.56
C VAL A 79 7.11 14.44 5.76
N SER A 80 7.83 14.30 6.88
CA SER A 80 7.68 15.20 8.03
C SER A 80 8.06 16.64 7.70
N GLY A 81 9.12 16.85 6.89
CA GLY A 81 9.49 18.18 6.39
C GLY A 81 8.44 18.82 5.48
N LYS A 82 7.54 18.01 4.90
CA LYS A 82 6.38 18.48 4.12
C LYS A 82 5.13 18.72 4.99
N GLY A 83 5.21 18.51 6.29
CA GLY A 83 4.13 18.70 7.26
C GLY A 83 3.22 17.47 7.46
N PHE A 84 3.52 16.33 6.82
CA PHE A 84 2.78 15.10 7.07
C PHE A 84 3.15 14.54 8.43
N ARG A 85 2.14 14.06 9.16
CA ARG A 85 2.33 13.37 10.44
C ARG A 85 2.49 11.88 10.18
N ILE A 86 3.51 11.25 10.74
CA ILE A 86 3.71 9.79 10.65
C ILE A 86 2.97 9.13 11.81
N LYS A 87 2.07 8.20 11.51
CA LYS A 87 1.32 7.40 12.50
C LYS A 87 2.03 6.09 12.82
N TYR A 88 2.59 5.46 11.80
CA TYR A 88 3.27 4.18 11.92
C TYR A 88 4.28 4.01 10.79
N GLY A 89 5.25 3.13 10.99
CA GLY A 89 6.18 2.70 9.96
C GLY A 89 6.52 1.23 10.15
N ASP A 90 6.56 0.49 9.05
CA ASP A 90 7.00 -0.90 9.01
C ASP A 90 7.94 -1.09 7.85
N THR A 91 9.22 -1.30 8.18
CA THR A 91 10.34 -1.69 7.29
C THR A 91 10.47 -0.94 5.96
N ASP A 92 9.53 -1.11 5.05
CA ASP A 92 9.44 -0.54 3.70
C ASP A 92 8.21 0.38 3.48
N SER A 93 7.44 0.68 4.52
CA SER A 93 6.20 1.46 4.45
C SER A 93 6.06 2.47 5.60
N LEU A 94 5.40 3.59 5.31
CA LEU A 94 5.02 4.63 6.29
C LEU A 94 3.53 4.95 6.16
N TYR A 95 2.86 5.05 7.29
CA TYR A 95 1.45 5.40 7.40
C TYR A 95 1.36 6.86 7.83
N LEU A 96 0.79 7.68 6.95
CA LEU A 96 0.81 9.13 7.07
C LEU A 96 -0.58 9.70 7.33
N THR A 97 -0.62 10.88 7.93
CA THR A 97 -1.80 11.74 7.99
C THR A 97 -1.44 13.09 7.36
N CYS A 98 -2.36 13.65 6.58
CA CYS A 98 -2.14 14.96 5.96
C CYS A 98 -1.93 16.05 7.04
N PRO A 99 -1.26 17.15 6.68
CA PRO A 99 -1.17 18.32 7.56
C PRO A 99 -2.54 18.80 8.03
N ASP A 100 -2.68 19.14 9.31
CA ASP A 100 -3.95 19.51 9.94
C ASP A 100 -4.69 20.66 9.24
N LYS A 101 -3.96 21.56 8.57
CA LYS A 101 -4.52 22.67 7.78
C LYS A 101 -5.58 22.22 6.76
N TYR A 102 -5.49 20.99 6.26
CA TYR A 102 -6.44 20.46 5.29
C TYR A 102 -7.76 20.00 5.94
N TYR A 103 -7.74 19.72 7.24
CA TYR A 103 -8.90 19.25 7.99
C TYR A 103 -9.61 20.38 8.74
N GLU A 104 -9.08 21.61 8.78
CA GLU A 104 -9.63 22.73 9.57
C GLU A 104 -11.14 22.97 9.39
N ILE A 105 -11.66 22.87 8.16
CA ILE A 105 -13.09 23.06 7.86
C ILE A 105 -13.91 21.90 8.44
N CYS A 106 -13.43 20.67 8.23
CA CYS A 106 -14.06 19.43 8.69
C CYS A 106 -14.05 19.37 10.23
N ASP A 107 -12.91 19.66 10.85
CA ASP A 107 -12.70 19.71 12.29
C ASP A 107 -13.63 20.74 12.95
N ARG A 108 -13.75 21.93 12.35
CA ARG A 108 -14.66 22.96 12.85
C ARG A 108 -16.11 22.51 12.78
N ALA A 109 -16.54 21.97 11.65
CA ALA A 109 -17.92 21.50 11.47
C ALA A 109 -18.26 20.36 12.44
N PHE A 110 -17.32 19.47 12.73
CA PHE A 110 -17.50 18.41 13.71
C PHE A 110 -17.56 18.95 15.15
N ASN A 111 -16.67 19.88 15.52
CA ASN A 111 -16.66 20.50 16.85
C ASN A 111 -17.91 21.37 17.12
N GLU A 112 -18.54 21.90 16.07
CA GLU A 112 -19.80 22.65 16.14
C GLU A 112 -21.04 21.72 16.12
N GLU A 113 -20.86 20.40 16.22
CA GLU A 113 -21.91 19.37 16.17
C GLU A 113 -22.75 19.39 14.86
N LYS A 114 -22.20 19.95 13.78
CA LYS A 114 -22.85 20.02 12.46
C LYS A 114 -22.67 18.75 11.62
N LEU A 115 -21.69 17.92 11.97
CA LEU A 115 -21.41 16.64 11.32
C LEU A 115 -21.56 15.51 12.32
N SER A 116 -22.19 14.42 11.90
CA SER A 116 -22.06 13.14 12.60
C SER A 116 -20.62 12.61 12.48
N LYS A 117 -20.28 11.68 13.35
CA LYS A 117 -18.96 11.04 13.33
C LYS A 117 -18.67 10.35 12.00
N GLU A 118 -19.66 9.69 11.40
CA GLU A 118 -19.51 9.00 10.12
C GLU A 118 -19.24 9.98 8.96
N GLU A 119 -19.97 11.09 8.92
CA GLU A 119 -19.79 12.15 7.91
C GLU A 119 -18.42 12.81 8.06
N TYR A 120 -17.97 13.07 9.29
CA TYR A 120 -16.64 13.62 9.55
C TYR A 120 -15.53 12.70 9.00
N TRP A 121 -15.56 11.39 9.31
CA TRP A 121 -14.56 10.46 8.78
C TRP A 121 -14.63 10.32 7.26
N THR A 122 -15.83 10.33 6.70
CA THR A 122 -16.03 10.28 5.24
C THR A 122 -15.38 11.49 4.57
N GLU A 123 -15.59 12.68 5.12
CA GLU A 123 -15.03 13.91 4.59
C GLU A 123 -13.50 13.95 4.73
N MET A 124 -12.95 13.48 5.85
CA MET A 124 -11.50 13.32 6.00
C MET A 124 -10.89 12.38 4.95
N VAL A 125 -11.56 11.27 4.64
CA VAL A 125 -11.13 10.33 3.60
C VAL A 125 -11.19 10.99 2.23
N ASN A 126 -12.27 11.73 1.92
CA ASN A 126 -12.39 12.48 0.67
C ASN A 126 -11.24 13.50 0.53
N ILE A 127 -10.96 14.29 1.56
CA ILE A 127 -9.85 15.26 1.54
C ILE A 127 -8.50 14.58 1.26
N THR A 128 -8.32 13.35 1.71
CA THR A 128 -7.05 12.61 1.62
C THR A 128 -6.88 11.84 0.31
N MET A 129 -7.97 11.36 -0.29
CA MET A 129 -7.97 10.41 -1.43
C MET A 129 -8.41 11.04 -2.76
N VAL A 130 -8.61 12.36 -2.80
CA VAL A 130 -8.88 13.15 -4.02
C VAL A 130 -7.63 13.32 -4.88
#